data_AF-A0A5J5WQN1-F1
#
_entry.id   AF-A0A5J5WQN1-F1
#
_cell.length_a   1.000
_cell.length_b   1.000
_cell.length_c   1.000
_cell.angle_alpha   90.00
_cell.angle_beta   90.00
_cell.angle_gamma   90.00
#
_symmetry.space_group_name_H-M   'P 1'
#
loop_
_entity.id
_entity.type
_entity.pdbx_description
1 polymer ?
#
loop_
_entity_poly.entity_id
_entity_poly.type
_entity_poly.pdbx_seq_one_letter_code
_entity_poly.pdbx_strand_id
1 'polypeptide(L)'
;MEALLSQFTFLSDQALQGNKNFDPSAIEDLMKLFEIESYKAWAALELEEEKQVKRAEITMQQAEDYFDSVMETAVDKFRQSQLSEGRKNRDGGGYDEQSGSADVS
;
A
#
# COMPACT_ATOMS: atom_id res chain seq x y z
N MET A 1 -3.60 -19.82 -23.07
CA MET A 1 -4.93 -19.21 -23.38
C MET A 1 -5.15 -18.92 -24.87
N GLU A 2 -4.41 -17.99 -25.51
CA GLU A 2 -4.68 -17.54 -26.90
C GLU A 2 -4.75 -18.66 -27.95
N ALA A 3 -3.87 -19.65 -27.86
CA ALA A 3 -3.90 -20.80 -28.76
C ALA A 3 -5.21 -21.61 -28.65
N LEU A 4 -5.79 -21.70 -27.45
CA LEU A 4 -7.06 -22.38 -27.22
C LEU A 4 -8.23 -21.57 -27.79
N LEU A 5 -8.22 -20.24 -27.64
CA LEU A 5 -9.21 -19.35 -28.25
C LEU A 5 -9.18 -19.44 -29.78
N SER A 6 -7.99 -19.44 -30.37
CA SER A 6 -7.83 -19.61 -31.82
C SER A 6 -8.36 -20.96 -32.31
N GLN A 7 -8.08 -22.07 -31.60
CA GLN A 7 -8.66 -23.37 -31.93
C GLN A 7 -10.18 -23.39 -31.76
N PHE A 8 -10.70 -22.73 -30.73
CA PHE A 8 -12.13 -22.66 -30.49
C PHE A 8 -12.86 -21.95 -31.62
N THR A 9 -12.34 -20.81 -32.07
CA THR A 9 -12.87 -20.08 -33.23
C THR A 9 -12.85 -20.97 -34.48
N PHE A 10 -11.73 -21.62 -34.76
CA PHE A 10 -11.60 -22.51 -35.91
C PHE A 10 -12.62 -23.65 -35.91
N LEU A 11 -12.77 -24.35 -34.77
CA LEU A 11 -13.73 -25.45 -34.65
C LEU A 11 -15.19 -24.96 -34.73
N SER A 12 -15.47 -23.79 -34.15
CA SER A 12 -16.80 -23.16 -34.22
C SER A 12 -17.17 -22.78 -35.64
N ASP A 13 -16.22 -22.24 -36.41
CA ASP A 13 -16.41 -21.92 -37.83
C ASP A 13 -16.69 -23.18 -38.66
N GLN A 14 -15.97 -24.28 -38.39
CA GLN A 14 -16.21 -25.56 -39.05
C GLN A 14 -17.61 -26.13 -38.74
N ALA A 15 -18.04 -26.03 -37.48
CA ALA A 15 -19.37 -26.47 -37.06
C ALA A 15 -20.48 -25.66 -37.76
N LEU A 16 -20.33 -24.34 -37.84
CA LEU A 16 -21.28 -23.43 -38.48
C LEU A 16 -21.40 -23.64 -39.99
N GLN A 17 -20.29 -23.95 -40.65
CA GLN A 17 -20.25 -24.16 -42.09
C GLN A 17 -20.81 -25.53 -42.52
N GLY A 18 -21.29 -26.36 -41.58
CA GLY A 18 -21.87 -27.66 -41.87
C GLY A 18 -20.86 -28.64 -42.47
N ASN A 19 -19.59 -28.52 -42.08
CA ASN A 19 -18.52 -29.32 -42.63
C ASN A 19 -18.71 -30.80 -42.26
N LYS A 20 -18.77 -31.70 -43.26
CA LYS A 20 -19.10 -33.13 -43.03
C LYS A 20 -18.09 -33.88 -42.16
N ASN A 21 -16.89 -33.33 -42.00
CA ASN A 21 -15.83 -33.89 -41.17
C ASN A 21 -15.74 -33.21 -39.79
N PHE A 22 -16.71 -32.36 -39.42
CA PHE A 22 -16.73 -31.78 -38.08
C PHE A 22 -16.90 -32.89 -37.04
N ASP A 23 -15.96 -32.95 -36.10
CA ASP A 23 -15.98 -33.86 -34.97
C ASP A 23 -16.37 -33.09 -33.70
N PRO A 24 -17.60 -33.28 -33.18
CA PRO A 24 -18.03 -32.62 -31.95
C PRO A 24 -17.16 -32.95 -30.72
N SER A 25 -16.49 -34.12 -30.71
CA SER A 25 -15.63 -34.51 -29.59
C SER A 25 -14.39 -33.62 -29.47
N ALA A 26 -13.92 -33.05 -30.59
CA ALA A 26 -12.80 -32.12 -30.59
C ALA A 26 -13.12 -30.81 -29.84
N ILE A 27 -14.37 -30.35 -29.86
CA ILE A 27 -14.81 -29.21 -29.04
C ILE A 27 -14.81 -29.59 -27.56
N GLU A 28 -15.30 -30.78 -27.21
CA GLU A 28 -15.33 -31.24 -25.82
C GLU A 28 -13.92 -31.34 -25.22
N ASP A 29 -12.98 -31.94 -25.96
CA ASP A 29 -11.59 -32.02 -25.52
C ASP A 29 -10.92 -30.65 -25.42
N LEU A 30 -11.25 -29.74 -26.33
CA LEU A 30 -10.82 -28.35 -26.22
C LEU A 30 -11.40 -27.66 -24.97
N MET A 31 -12.66 -27.93 -24.61
CA MET A 31 -13.28 -27.38 -23.38
C MET A 31 -12.58 -27.88 -22.12
N LYS A 32 -12.17 -29.16 -22.07
CA LYS A 32 -11.37 -29.70 -20.94
C LYS A 32 -10.04 -28.97 -20.81
N LEU A 33 -9.37 -28.67 -21.93
CA LEU A 33 -8.13 -27.89 -21.91
C LEU A 33 -8.36 -26.44 -21.44
N PHE A 34 -9.46 -25.82 -21.87
CA PHE A 34 -9.87 -24.50 -21.42
C PHE A 34 -10.08 -24.43 -19.91
N GLU A 35 -10.79 -25.39 -19.35
CA GLU A 35 -11.05 -25.48 -17.92
C GLU A 35 -9.72 -25.55 -17.13
N ILE A 36 -8.82 -26.46 -17.51
CA ILE A 36 -7.51 -26.62 -16.87
C ILE A 36 -6.68 -25.34 -16.96
N GLU A 37 -6.60 -24.72 -18.14
CA GLU A 37 -5.84 -23.49 -18.34
C GLU A 37 -6.43 -22.32 -17.53
N SER A 38 -7.76 -22.24 -17.45
CA SER A 38 -8.45 -21.21 -16.67
C SER A 38 -8.19 -21.36 -15.19
N TYR A 39 -8.27 -22.59 -14.65
CA TYR A 39 -7.93 -22.85 -13.26
C TYR A 39 -6.48 -22.52 -12.93
N LYS A 40 -5.54 -22.84 -13.83
CA LYS A 40 -4.12 -22.48 -13.65
C LYS A 40 -3.93 -20.95 -13.65
N ALA A 41 -4.57 -20.25 -14.58
CA ALA A 41 -4.50 -18.80 -14.64
C ALA A 41 -5.08 -18.14 -13.40
N TRP A 42 -6.23 -18.66 -12.90
CA TRP A 42 -6.85 -18.16 -11.68
C TRP A 42 -5.98 -18.42 -10.45
N ALA A 43 -5.46 -19.63 -10.27
CA ALA A 43 -4.55 -19.95 -9.16
C ALA A 43 -3.26 -19.10 -9.19
N ALA A 44 -2.72 -18.82 -10.38
CA ALA A 44 -1.58 -17.94 -10.53
C ALA A 44 -1.90 -16.48 -10.17
N LEU A 45 -3.09 -16.00 -10.55
CA LEU A 45 -3.58 -14.67 -10.22
C LEU A 45 -3.80 -14.51 -8.70
N GLU A 46 -4.47 -15.46 -8.06
CA GLU A 46 -4.73 -15.46 -6.61
C GLU A 46 -3.41 -15.44 -5.83
N LEU A 47 -2.43 -16.25 -6.24
CA LEU A 47 -1.10 -16.26 -5.65
C LEU A 47 -0.36 -14.92 -5.82
N GLU A 48 -0.50 -14.25 -6.96
CA GLU A 48 0.12 -12.95 -7.18
C GLU A 48 -0.59 -11.86 -6.37
N GLU A 49 -1.92 -11.87 -6.31
CA GLU A 49 -2.71 -10.96 -5.49
C GLU A 49 -2.30 -11.06 -4.01
N GLU A 50 -2.20 -12.27 -3.46
CA GLU A 50 -1.73 -12.47 -2.08
C GLU A 50 -0.35 -11.87 -1.83
N LYS A 51 0.59 -12.00 -2.79
CA LYS A 51 1.92 -11.41 -2.66
C LYS A 51 1.86 -9.89 -2.69
N GLN A 52 1.03 -9.32 -3.55
CA GLN A 52 0.87 -7.87 -3.65
C GLN A 52 0.26 -7.30 -2.37
N VAL A 53 -0.76 -7.96 -1.80
CA VAL A 53 -1.35 -7.57 -0.50
C VAL A 53 -0.29 -7.60 0.60
N LYS A 54 0.43 -8.72 0.76
CA LYS A 54 1.49 -8.84 1.78
C LYS A 54 2.57 -7.76 1.63
N ARG A 55 2.97 -7.44 0.38
CA ARG A 55 3.94 -6.37 0.12
C ARG A 55 3.40 -4.99 0.47
N ALA A 56 2.13 -4.72 0.17
CA ALA A 56 1.47 -3.47 0.51
C ALA A 56 1.37 -3.30 2.03
N GLU A 57 0.98 -4.35 2.76
CA GLU A 57 0.93 -4.37 4.23
C GLU A 57 2.30 -4.08 4.84
N ILE A 58 3.37 -4.75 4.38
CA ILE A 58 4.74 -4.51 4.85
C ILE A 58 5.16 -3.05 4.59
N THR A 59 4.85 -2.53 3.40
CA THR A 59 5.20 -1.15 3.04
C THR A 59 4.44 -0.15 3.90
N MET A 60 3.16 -0.41 4.18
CA MET A 60 2.34 0.43 5.04
C MET A 60 2.88 0.43 6.47
N GLN A 61 3.19 -0.74 7.02
CA GLN A 61 3.79 -0.84 8.35
C GLN A 61 5.11 -0.09 8.45
N GLN A 62 5.99 -0.22 7.45
CA GLN A 62 7.26 0.52 7.42
C GLN A 62 7.05 2.04 7.38
N ALA A 63 6.04 2.51 6.66
CA ALA A 63 5.69 3.92 6.60
C ALA A 63 5.13 4.43 7.94
N GLU A 64 4.29 3.62 8.60
CA GLU A 64 3.76 3.90 9.95
C GLU A 64 4.88 3.96 10.99
N ASP A 65 5.76 2.96 11.03
CA ASP A 65 6.91 2.92 11.95
C ASP A 65 7.82 4.14 11.76
N TYR A 66 8.06 4.53 10.51
CA TYR A 66 8.82 5.74 10.20
C TYR A 66 8.09 7.00 10.68
N PHE A 67 6.79 7.12 10.38
CA PHE A 67 5.98 8.26 10.80
C PHE A 67 5.98 8.42 12.32
N ASP A 68 5.79 7.34 13.07
CA ASP A 68 5.82 7.34 14.52
C ASP A 68 7.18 7.83 15.05
N SER A 69 8.29 7.35 14.48
CA SER A 69 9.63 7.81 14.88
C SER A 69 9.86 9.32 14.65
N VAL A 70 9.34 9.85 13.54
CA VAL A 70 9.43 11.28 13.22
C VAL A 70 8.54 12.09 14.15
N MET A 71 7.33 11.61 14.44
CA MET A 71 6.38 12.25 15.32
C MET A 71 6.86 12.29 16.77
N GLU A 72 7.39 11.18 17.30
CA GLU A 72 8.02 11.14 18.63
C GLU A 72 9.13 12.18 18.74
N THR A 73 10.02 12.22 17.74
CA THR A 73 11.12 13.20 17.69
C THR A 73 10.59 14.64 17.64
N ALA A 74 9.55 14.90 16.85
CA ALA A 74 8.95 16.23 16.73
C ALA A 74 8.28 16.68 18.03
N VAL A 75 7.55 15.78 18.68
CA VAL A 75 6.89 16.02 19.97
C VAL A 75 7.92 16.29 21.07
N ASP A 76 9.01 15.53 21.11
CA ASP A 76 10.07 15.75 22.09
C ASP A 76 10.77 17.09 21.88
N LYS A 77 11.06 17.47 20.63
CA LYS A 77 11.60 18.79 20.30
C LYS A 77 10.66 19.92 20.72
N PHE A 78 9.36 19.76 20.46
CA PHE A 78 8.35 20.73 20.89
C PHE A 78 8.28 20.84 22.43
N ARG A 79 8.35 19.72 23.14
CA ARG A 79 8.38 19.73 24.62
C ARG A 79 9.62 20.46 25.14
N GLN A 80 10.78 20.22 24.53
CA GLN A 80 12.04 20.90 24.89
C GLN A 80 11.96 22.42 24.63
N SER A 81 11.39 22.85 23.51
CA SER A 81 11.24 24.28 23.21
C SER A 81 10.37 24.98 24.26
N GLN A 82 9.22 24.40 24.61
CA GLN A 82 8.30 24.94 25.64
C GLN A 82 8.96 25.05 27.02
N LEU A 83 9.72 24.02 27.43
CA LEU A 83 10.47 24.05 28.69
C LEU A 83 11.57 25.12 28.69
N SER A 84 12.23 25.34 27.54
CA SER A 84 13.26 26.36 27.40
C SER A 84 12.69 27.78 27.51
N GLU A 85 11.50 28.02 26.95
CA GLU A 85 10.79 29.30 27.04
C GLU A 85 10.30 29.56 28.48
N GLY A 86 9.75 28.54 29.16
CA GLY A 86 9.32 28.64 30.55
C GLY A 86 10.45 28.84 31.59
N ARG A 87 11.70 28.55 31.22
CA ARG A 87 12.89 28.86 32.04
C ARG A 87 13.38 30.30 31.78
N LYS A 88 13.46 30.72 30.52
CA LYS A 88 13.78 32.12 30.17
C LYS A 88 12.82 33.13 30.81
N ASN A 89 11.53 32.79 30.90
CA ASN A 89 10.54 33.64 31.55
C ASN A 89 10.66 33.71 33.08
N ARG A 90 11.33 32.74 33.73
CA ARG A 90 11.55 32.74 35.19
C ARG A 90 12.86 33.42 35.59
N ASP A 91 13.91 33.24 34.80
CA ASP A 91 15.24 33.79 35.10
C ASP A 91 15.40 35.26 34.65
N GLY A 92 14.49 35.79 33.82
CA GLY A 92 14.45 37.18 33.38
C GLY A 92 13.63 38.15 34.25
N GLY A 93 13.05 37.68 35.36
CA GLY A 93 12.14 38.45 36.22
C GLY A 93 12.75 39.07 37.48
N GLY A 94 14.07 39.03 37.64
CA GLY A 94 14.78 39.68 38.75
C GLY A 94 15.25 41.07 38.37
N TYR A 95 14.36 42.08 38.45
CA TYR A 95 14.82 43.47 38.54
C TYR A 95 15.25 43.72 39.98
N ASP A 96 16.51 44.12 40.13
CA ASP A 96 17.14 44.56 41.37
C ASP A 96 16.37 45.73 42.00
N GLU A 97 15.69 45.49 43.12
CA GLU A 97 15.34 46.52 44.11
C GLU A 97 16.60 46.90 44.90
N GLN A 98 17.56 47.60 44.25
CA GLN A 98 18.58 48.35 44.98
C GLN A 98 18.10 49.78 45.21
N SER A 99 17.44 49.95 46.36
CA SER A 99 17.82 50.92 47.38
C SER A 99 18.40 52.25 46.88
N GLY A 100 17.53 53.18 46.49
CA GLY A 100 17.87 54.58 46.25
C GLY A 100 17.13 55.51 47.20
N SER A 101 17.43 55.42 48.50
CA SER A 101 17.15 56.49 49.45
C SER A 101 18.02 57.69 49.07
N ALA A 102 17.43 58.71 48.46
CA ALA A 102 18.06 60.02 48.35
C ALA A 102 17.09 61.08 48.86
N ASP A 103 17.55 61.68 49.94
CA ASP A 103 16.94 62.68 50.81
C ASP A 103 16.13 63.79 50.14
N VAL A 104 15.14 64.20 50.93
CA VAL A 104 14.42 65.46 50.86
C VAL A 104 15.38 66.62 51.12
N SER A 105 15.37 67.63 50.24
CA SER A 105 15.42 69.07 50.58
C SER A 105 15.13 69.93 49.36
#